data_AF-A0A914UBU5-F1
#
_entry.id   AF-A0A914UBU5-F1
#
_cell.length_a   1.000
_cell.length_b   1.000
_cell.length_c   1.000
_cell.angle_alpha   90.00
_cell.angle_beta   90.00
_cell.angle_gamma   90.00
#
_symmetry.space_group_name_H-M   'P 1'
#
loop_
_entity.id
_entity.type
_entity.pdbx_description
1 polymer ?
#
loop_
_entity_poly.entity_id
_entity_poly.type
_entity_poly.pdbx_seq_one_letter_code
_entity_poly.pdbx_strand_id
1 'polypeptide(L)'
;MQQLPEQKQNETYEEFNKFFTKNFIPAFIKQFNKNGGKFVVGNKVTWLDFFLADCTDLLLVNFKDFLTPEVKEQLTRFEKHRDEIFALPGLEKRMKERKELSEARSKVYQGNPENYEP
;
A
#
# COMPACT_ATOMS: atom_id res chain seq x y z
N MET A 1 -20.58 -6.80 16.28
CA MET A 1 -20.57 -5.33 16.42
C MET A 1 -21.33 -4.73 15.26
N GLN A 2 -22.00 -3.57 15.41
CA GLN A 2 -22.81 -2.96 14.35
C GLN A 2 -21.96 -2.56 13.14
N GLN A 3 -22.34 -3.04 11.95
CA GLN A 3 -21.82 -2.55 10.68
C GLN A 3 -22.10 -1.04 10.57
N LEU A 4 -21.09 -0.27 10.17
CA LEU A 4 -21.28 1.14 9.88
C LEU A 4 -22.27 1.28 8.71
N PRO A 5 -23.24 2.19 8.78
CA PRO A 5 -24.17 2.41 7.67
C PRO A 5 -23.40 2.78 6.40
N GLU A 6 -23.80 2.18 5.27
CA GLU A 6 -23.12 2.20 3.95
C GLU A 6 -22.66 3.59 3.50
N GLN A 7 -23.42 4.64 3.82
CA GLN A 7 -23.06 6.05 3.56
C GLN A 7 -21.79 6.49 4.31
N LYS A 8 -21.66 6.15 5.59
CA LYS A 8 -20.45 6.48 6.38
C LYS A 8 -19.23 5.70 5.89
N GLN A 9 -19.44 4.50 5.37
CA GLN A 9 -18.39 3.66 4.81
C GLN A 9 -17.85 4.24 3.49
N ASN A 10 -18.73 4.74 2.62
CA ASN A 10 -18.35 5.40 1.39
C ASN A 10 -17.61 6.73 1.64
N GLU A 11 -18.05 7.53 2.61
CA GLU A 11 -17.34 8.76 3.03
C GLU A 11 -15.92 8.46 3.54
N THR A 12 -15.74 7.39 4.32
CA THR A 12 -14.40 7.00 4.82
C THR A 12 -13.47 6.57 3.69
N TYR A 13 -13.97 5.88 2.67
CA TYR A 13 -13.16 5.53 1.49
C TYR A 13 -12.82 6.74 0.63
N GLU A 14 -13.72 7.71 0.48
CA GLU A 14 -13.41 8.96 -0.22
C GLU A 14 -12.35 9.78 0.51
N GLU A 15 -12.45 9.91 1.83
CA GLU A 15 -11.44 10.59 2.65
C GLU A 15 -10.08 9.88 2.59
N PHE A 16 -10.10 8.54 2.66
CA PHE A 16 -8.90 7.71 2.49
C PHE A 16 -8.23 7.96 1.13
N ASN A 17 -8.99 7.88 0.04
CA ASN A 17 -8.46 8.16 -1.30
C ASN A 17 -7.93 9.59 -1.43
N LYS A 18 -8.65 10.56 -0.85
CA LYS A 18 -8.25 11.97 -0.85
C LYS A 18 -6.94 12.18 -0.09
N PHE A 19 -6.74 11.49 1.02
CA PHE A 19 -5.48 11.54 1.76
C PHE A 19 -4.31 11.00 0.93
N PHE A 20 -4.48 9.83 0.30
CA PHE A 20 -3.43 9.21 -0.51
C PHE A 20 -3.09 10.02 -1.77
N THR A 21 -4.11 10.48 -2.51
CA THR A 21 -3.94 11.31 -3.71
C THR A 21 -3.31 12.66 -3.42
N LYS A 22 -3.76 13.37 -2.38
CA LYS A 22 -3.37 14.77 -2.17
C LYS A 22 -2.14 14.95 -1.29
N ASN A 23 -1.88 14.01 -0.37
CA ASN A 23 -0.84 14.17 0.63
C ASN A 23 0.25 13.11 0.49
N PHE A 24 -0.11 11.83 0.61
CA PHE A 24 0.87 10.75 0.74
C PHE A 24 1.71 10.56 -0.53
N ILE A 25 1.05 10.26 -1.65
CA ILE A 25 1.73 9.92 -2.90
C ILE A 25 2.55 11.12 -3.42
N PRO A 26 2.01 12.36 -3.47
CA PRO A 26 2.79 13.51 -3.90
C PRO A 26 4.03 13.78 -3.03
N ALA A 27 3.94 13.55 -1.71
CA ALA A 27 5.09 13.74 -0.82
C ALA A 27 6.23 12.76 -1.14
N PHE A 28 5.90 11.48 -1.35
CA PHE A 28 6.91 10.48 -1.72
C PHE A 28 7.45 10.72 -3.14
N ILE A 29 6.62 11.06 -4.13
CA ILE A 29 7.11 11.41 -5.48
C ILE A 29 8.07 12.60 -5.41
N LYS A 30 7.72 13.65 -4.67
CA LYS A 30 8.59 14.83 -4.48
C LYS A 30 9.92 14.42 -3.86
N GLN A 31 9.89 13.54 -2.86
CA GLN A 31 11.09 13.08 -2.17
C GLN A 31 11.97 12.19 -3.06
N PHE A 32 11.37 11.27 -3.84
CA PHE A 32 12.08 10.47 -4.84
C PHE A 32 12.79 11.37 -5.85
N ASN A 33 12.06 12.31 -6.44
CA ASN A 33 12.61 13.22 -7.45
C ASN A 33 13.75 14.08 -6.87
N LYS A 34 13.59 14.56 -5.64
CA LYS A 34 14.63 15.34 -4.94
C LYS A 34 15.93 14.54 -4.73
N ASN A 35 15.82 13.22 -4.56
CA ASN A 35 16.91 12.37 -4.12
C ASN A 35 17.49 11.45 -5.20
N GLY A 36 17.16 11.70 -6.48
CA GLY A 36 17.69 10.95 -7.61
C GLY A 36 16.93 9.66 -7.94
N GLY A 37 15.76 9.45 -7.33
CA GLY A 37 14.75 8.49 -7.79
C GLY A 37 15.01 7.01 -7.50
N LYS A 38 16.13 6.66 -6.86
CA LYS A 38 16.46 5.25 -6.54
C LYS A 38 15.85 4.78 -5.23
N PHE A 39 16.14 5.51 -4.14
CA PHE A 39 15.58 5.26 -2.81
C PHE A 39 14.92 6.55 -2.30
N VAL A 40 14.02 6.41 -1.33
CA VAL A 40 13.26 7.51 -0.77
C VAL A 40 14.22 8.58 -0.24
N VAL A 41 15.32 8.20 0.43
CA VAL A 41 16.29 9.14 1.01
C VAL A 41 17.69 8.93 0.42
N GLY A 42 17.84 9.24 -0.86
CA GLY A 42 19.14 9.34 -1.53
C GLY A 42 19.56 8.03 -2.19
N ASN A 43 20.81 7.63 -1.93
CA ASN A 43 21.46 6.52 -2.62
C ASN A 43 21.51 5.21 -1.81
N LYS A 44 20.89 5.17 -0.62
CA LYS A 44 20.85 3.99 0.25
C LYS A 44 19.42 3.64 0.63
N VAL A 45 19.19 2.34 0.84
CA VAL A 45 17.97 1.82 1.45
C VAL A 45 17.88 2.29 2.90
N THR A 46 16.69 2.72 3.30
CA THR A 46 16.34 3.13 4.65
C THR A 46 15.01 2.48 5.07
N TRP A 47 14.63 2.63 6.33
CA TRP A 47 13.33 2.15 6.83
C TRP A 47 12.13 2.72 6.04
N LEU A 48 12.27 3.91 5.44
CA LEU A 48 11.22 4.54 4.65
C LEU A 48 10.93 3.80 3.34
N ASP A 49 11.94 3.16 2.75
CA ASP A 49 11.78 2.37 1.55
C ASP A 49 10.95 1.10 1.83
N PHE A 50 11.20 0.45 2.97
CA PHE A 50 10.38 -0.67 3.43
C PHE A 50 8.94 -0.25 3.75
N PHE A 51 8.76 0.89 4.42
CA PHE A 51 7.44 1.42 4.72
C PHE A 51 6.65 1.75 3.44
N LEU A 52 7.28 2.41 2.47
CA LEU A 52 6.64 2.72 1.20
C LEU A 52 6.28 1.46 0.43
N ALA A 53 7.21 0.49 0.33
CA ALA A 53 6.96 -0.80 -0.31
C ALA A 53 5.75 -1.51 0.31
N ASP A 54 5.65 -1.50 1.65
CA ASP A 54 4.53 -2.09 2.37
C ASP A 54 3.20 -1.37 2.11
N CYS A 55 3.18 -0.04 2.15
CA CYS A 55 2.00 0.73 1.80
C CYS A 55 1.55 0.47 0.36
N THR A 56 2.49 0.41 -0.60
CA THR A 56 2.19 0.11 -2.00
C THR A 56 1.59 -1.29 -2.15
N ASP A 57 2.17 -2.29 -1.48
CA ASP A 57 1.65 -3.67 -1.48
C ASP A 57 0.23 -3.74 -0.90
N LEU A 58 0.01 -3.14 0.27
CA LEU A 58 -1.30 -3.08 0.91
C LEU A 58 -2.36 -2.44 0.01
N LEU A 59 -2.04 -1.32 -0.63
CA LEU A 59 -2.98 -0.61 -1.50
C LEU A 59 -3.33 -1.42 -2.75
N LEU A 60 -2.34 -2.04 -3.39
CA LEU A 60 -2.54 -2.81 -4.63
C LEU A 60 -3.22 -4.17 -4.41
N VAL A 61 -3.08 -4.76 -3.22
CA VAL A 61 -3.67 -6.07 -2.92
C VAL A 61 -5.00 -5.94 -2.20
N ASN A 62 -5.06 -5.14 -1.14
CA ASN A 62 -6.22 -5.13 -0.24
C ASN A 62 -7.21 -4.01 -0.56
N PHE A 63 -6.74 -2.91 -1.14
CA PHE A 63 -7.59 -1.73 -1.40
C PHE A 63 -7.83 -1.47 -2.89
N LYS A 64 -7.37 -2.34 -3.79
CA LYS A 64 -7.38 -2.12 -5.24
C LYS A 64 -8.73 -1.69 -5.81
N ASP A 65 -9.82 -2.18 -5.24
CA ASP A 65 -11.19 -1.92 -5.73
C ASP A 65 -11.69 -0.54 -5.25
N PHE A 66 -11.06 0.02 -4.22
CA PHE A 66 -11.37 1.33 -3.67
C PHE A 66 -10.48 2.44 -4.21
N LEU A 67 -9.39 2.11 -4.93
CA LEU A 67 -8.48 3.12 -5.47
C LEU A 67 -9.04 3.75 -6.75
N THR A 68 -8.99 5.09 -6.83
CA THR A 68 -9.28 5.80 -8.08
C THR A 68 -8.24 5.46 -9.16
N PRO A 69 -8.58 5.59 -10.46
CA PRO A 69 -7.62 5.38 -11.54
C PRO A 69 -6.35 6.23 -11.40
N GLU A 70 -6.50 7.48 -10.95
CA GLU A 70 -5.38 8.40 -10.70
C GLU A 70 -4.41 7.85 -9.64
N VAL A 71 -4.93 7.33 -8.51
CA VAL A 71 -4.10 6.70 -7.48
C VAL A 71 -3.37 5.50 -8.05
N LYS A 72 -4.07 4.64 -8.80
CA LYS A 72 -3.49 3.44 -9.40
C LYS A 72 -2.32 3.79 -10.30
N GLU A 73 -2.49 4.77 -11.20
CA GLU A 73 -1.43 5.22 -12.09
C GLU A 73 -0.20 5.70 -11.31
N GLN A 74 -0.38 6.50 -10.26
CA GLN A 74 0.76 6.97 -9.47
C GLN A 74 1.42 5.85 -8.66
N LEU A 75 0.65 4.87 -8.17
CA LEU A 75 1.19 3.71 -7.46
C LEU A 75 2.01 2.78 -8.35
N THR A 76 1.70 2.67 -9.65
CA THR A 76 2.54 1.88 -10.58
C THR A 76 4.01 2.33 -10.57
N ARG A 77 4.27 3.62 -10.28
CA ARG A 77 5.63 4.15 -10.15
C ARG A 77 6.38 3.61 -8.93
N PHE A 78 5.65 3.20 -7.90
CA PHE A 78 6.19 2.61 -6.68
C PHE A 78 6.21 1.08 -6.71
N GLU A 79 5.53 0.42 -7.66
CA GLU A 79 5.58 -1.04 -7.81
C GLU A 79 6.99 -1.54 -8.04
N LYS A 80 7.73 -0.90 -8.95
CA LYS A 80 9.12 -1.26 -9.20
C LYS A 80 9.99 -1.11 -7.94
N HIS A 81 9.80 -0.01 -7.21
CA HIS A 81 10.52 0.22 -5.96
C HIS A 81 10.18 -0.84 -4.91
N ARG A 82 8.90 -1.18 -4.75
CA ARG A 82 8.45 -2.29 -3.89
C ARG A 82 9.16 -3.58 -4.25
N ASP A 83 9.19 -3.94 -5.54
CA ASP A 83 9.80 -5.19 -6.00
C ASP A 83 11.30 -5.23 -5.72
N GLU A 84 12.01 -4.12 -5.97
CA GLU A 84 13.43 -4.00 -5.65
C GLU A 84 13.70 -4.14 -4.14
N ILE A 85 12.86 -3.55 -3.29
CA ILE A 85 12.98 -3.67 -1.84
C ILE A 85 12.67 -5.10 -1.38
N PHE A 86 11.64 -5.73 -1.90
CA PHE A 86 11.26 -7.11 -1.53
C PHE A 86 12.22 -8.17 -2.09
N ALA A 87 13.01 -7.84 -3.10
CA ALA A 87 14.08 -8.68 -3.63
C ALA A 87 15.39 -8.58 -2.83
N LEU A 88 15.48 -7.73 -1.79
CA LEU A 88 16.70 -7.62 -0.99
C LEU A 88 17.01 -8.93 -0.24
N PRO A 89 18.29 -9.34 -0.17
CA PRO A 89 18.70 -10.54 0.54
C PRO A 89 18.27 -10.49 2.02
N GLY A 90 17.69 -11.57 2.53
CA GLY A 90 17.23 -11.67 3.91
C GLY A 90 15.74 -11.36 4.11
N LEU A 91 15.03 -10.92 3.07
CA LEU A 91 13.57 -10.75 3.11
C LEU A 91 12.81 -11.94 2.54
N GLU A 92 13.48 -12.94 1.96
CA GLU A 92 12.81 -14.04 1.24
C GLU A 92 11.82 -14.78 2.13
N LYS A 93 12.22 -15.07 3.37
CA LYS A 93 11.35 -15.72 4.36
C LYS A 93 10.11 -14.87 4.67
N ARG A 94 10.30 -13.56 4.91
CA ARG A 94 9.20 -12.66 5.27
C ARG A 94 8.26 -12.42 4.09
N MET A 95 8.78 -12.39 2.87
CA MET A 95 7.97 -12.30 1.65
C MET A 95 7.12 -13.54 1.42
N LYS A 96 7.65 -14.73 1.73
CA LYS A 96 6.88 -15.98 1.68
C LYS A 96 5.73 -15.96 2.70
N GLU A 97 6.03 -15.64 3.96
CA GLU A 97 5.02 -15.52 5.02
C GLU A 97 3.94 -14.48 4.68
N ARG A 98 4.34 -13.35 4.07
CA ARG A 98 3.43 -12.30 3.61
C ARG A 98 2.50 -12.75 2.51
N LYS A 99 3.00 -13.49 1.52
CA LYS A 99 2.17 -14.02 0.43
C LYS A 99 1.10 -14.96 0.98
N GLU A 100 1.50 -15.86 1.87
CA GLU A 100 0.58 -16.78 2.56
C GLU A 100 -0.47 -16.00 3.38
N LEU A 101 -0.05 -14.95 4.11
CA LEU A 101 -0.96 -14.09 4.87
C LEU A 101 -1.91 -13.29 3.97
N SER A 102 -1.43 -12.81 2.82
CA SER A 102 -2.22 -12.08 1.82
C SER A 102 -3.28 -12.98 1.20
N GLU A 103 -2.92 -14.21 0.82
CA GLU A 103 -3.87 -15.19 0.29
C GLU A 103 -4.89 -15.61 1.36
N ALA A 104 -4.47 -15.77 2.62
CA ALA A 104 -5.36 -16.01 3.75
C ALA A 104 -6.33 -14.83 3.95
N ARG A 105 -5.82 -13.59 3.96
CA ARG A 105 -6.62 -12.36 4.08
C ARG A 105 -7.60 -12.21 2.92
N SER A 106 -7.17 -12.44 1.68
CA SER A 106 -8.04 -12.38 0.52
C SER A 106 -9.22 -13.36 0.62
N LYS A 107 -9.00 -14.57 1.17
CA LYS A 107 -10.07 -15.53 1.46
C LYS A 107 -10.98 -15.08 2.62
N VAL A 108 -10.43 -14.39 3.62
CA VAL A 108 -11.17 -13.85 4.76
C VAL A 108 -12.03 -12.64 4.38
N TYR A 109 -11.56 -11.82 3.43
CA TYR A 109 -12.23 -10.61 2.94
C TYR A 109 -13.14 -10.84 1.73
N GLN A 110 -13.13 -12.03 1.12
CA GLN A 110 -14.19 -12.47 0.20
C GLN A 110 -15.48 -12.77 0.99
N GLY A 111 -16.16 -11.70 1.43
CA GLY A 111 -17.58 -11.77 1.78
C GLY A 111 -18.01 -11.44 3.21
N ASN A 112 -17.12 -11.09 4.15
CA ASN A 112 -17.58 -10.58 5.45
C ASN A 112 -16.60 -9.58 6.12
N PRO A 113 -16.95 -8.29 6.25
CA PRO A 113 -16.14 -7.29 6.97
C PRO A 113 -16.00 -7.55 8.48
N GLU A 114 -16.74 -8.52 9.04
CA GLU A 114 -16.67 -8.88 10.48
C GLU A 114 -15.42 -9.66 10.87
N ASN A 115 -14.64 -10.18 9.92
CA ASN A 115 -13.41 -10.93 10.20
C ASN A 115 -12.19 -10.03 10.50
N TYR A 116 -12.41 -8.75 10.78
CA TYR A 116 -11.39 -7.81 11.20
C TYR A 116 -11.23 -7.89 12.73
N GLU A 117 -10.26 -8.68 13.22
CA GLU A 117 -9.80 -8.55 14.61
C GLU A 117 -8.63 -7.55 14.66
N PRO A 118 -8.68 -6.53 15.56
CA PRO A 118 -7.66 -5.48 15.67
C PRO A 118 -6.30 -5.99 16.18
#